data_AF-A0A7V0U9Y4-F1
#
_entry.id   AF-A0A7V0U9Y4-F1
#
_cell.length_a   1.000
_cell.length_b   1.000
_cell.length_c   1.000
_cell.angle_alpha   90.00
_cell.angle_beta   90.00
_cell.angle_gamma   90.00
#
_symmetry.space_group_name_H-M   'P 1'
#
loop_
_entity.id
_entity.type
_entity.pdbx_description
1 polymer ?
#
loop_
_entity_poly.entity_id
_entity_poly.type
_entity_poly.pdbx_seq_one_letter_code
_entity_poly.pdbx_strand_id
1 'polypeptide(L)'
;KKGWEGIHTIFCIIFLVIASIHLAFNWKPLMHHIFLRSGVKRGFRYELAAAAGLVVIIFTVALLQIPPASKVMEWRSSIKDGSFLIEIPPPVPDFEKRSLKEISDFLGISVDYILRILNAKGVKSAVPDDSLEKIADQNNLSPQNLFNLILQGIPDP
;
A
#
# COMPACT_ATOMS: atom_id res chain seq x y z
N LYS A 1 9.06 2.09 2.42
CA LYS A 1 7.80 2.55 1.77
C LYS A 1 7.99 3.86 0.97
N LYS A 2 8.60 4.91 1.56
CA LYS A 2 8.71 6.26 0.93
C LYS A 2 9.50 6.33 -0.39
N GLY A 3 10.52 5.50 -0.60
CA GLY A 3 11.34 5.53 -1.84
C GLY A 3 10.58 5.11 -3.11
N TRP A 4 9.86 3.99 -3.05
CA TRP A 4 9.08 3.49 -4.19
C TRP A 4 7.87 4.36 -4.51
N GLU A 5 7.25 4.95 -3.48
CA GLU A 5 6.13 5.89 -3.64
C GLU A 5 6.58 7.19 -4.35
N GLY A 6 7.74 7.72 -3.99
CA GLY A 6 8.33 8.88 -4.67
C GLY A 6 8.66 8.61 -6.13
N ILE A 7 9.29 7.46 -6.43
CA ILE A 7 9.59 7.04 -7.80
C ILE A 7 8.30 6.90 -8.60
N HIS A 8 7.31 6.17 -8.09
CA HIS A 8 6.03 5.98 -8.75
C HIS A 8 5.33 7.30 -9.07
N THR A 9 5.33 8.24 -8.13
CA THR A 9 4.71 9.56 -8.29
C THR A 9 5.36 10.36 -9.42
N ILE A 10 6.70 10.39 -9.48
CA ILE A 10 7.43 11.09 -10.55
C ILE A 10 7.15 10.46 -11.91
N PHE A 11 7.13 9.12 -11.99
CA PHE A 11 6.79 8.42 -13.24
C PHE A 11 5.37 8.72 -13.70
N CYS A 12 4.38 8.79 -12.79
CA CYS A 12 3.00 9.16 -13.13
C CYS A 12 2.92 10.58 -13.69
N ILE A 13 3.62 11.55 -13.09
CA ILE A 13 3.63 12.94 -13.56
C ILE A 13 4.23 13.03 -14.96
N ILE A 14 5.40 12.41 -15.17
CA ILE A 14 6.07 12.38 -16.48
C ILE A 14 5.18 11.71 -17.52
N PHE A 15 4.56 10.58 -17.19
CA PHE A 15 3.65 9.87 -18.08
C PHE A 15 2.46 10.74 -18.48
N LEU A 16 1.83 11.48 -17.55
CA LEU A 16 0.71 12.38 -17.85
C LEU A 16 1.11 13.53 -18.77
N VAL A 17 2.29 14.13 -18.56
CA VAL A 17 2.81 15.20 -19.44
C VAL A 17 3.03 14.67 -20.85
N ILE A 18 3.75 13.55 -20.98
CA ILE A 18 4.04 12.94 -22.28
C ILE A 18 2.75 12.49 -22.96
N ALA A 19 1.84 11.83 -22.24
CA ALA A 19 0.54 11.38 -22.78
C ALA A 19 -0.31 12.55 -23.29
N SER A 20 -0.30 13.69 -22.57
CA SER A 20 -1.02 14.90 -22.99
C SER A 20 -0.44 15.48 -24.28
N ILE A 21 0.89 15.54 -24.39
CA ILE A 21 1.58 15.97 -25.62
C ILE A 21 1.26 15.02 -26.76
N HIS A 22 1.37 13.70 -26.54
CA HIS A 22 1.03 12.69 -27.54
C HIS A 22 -0.42 12.82 -28.01
N LEU A 23 -1.37 13.02 -27.09
CA LEU A 23 -2.78 13.18 -27.42
C LEU A 23 -3.04 14.44 -28.25
N ALA A 24 -2.42 15.57 -27.90
CA ALA A 24 -2.56 16.82 -28.64
C ALA A 24 -1.96 16.73 -30.05
N PHE A 25 -0.74 16.21 -30.19
CA PHE A 25 -0.06 16.07 -31.48
C PHE A 25 -0.68 14.99 -32.37
N ASN A 26 -1.16 13.89 -31.78
CA ASN A 26 -1.75 12.78 -32.52
C ASN A 26 -3.29 12.86 -32.57
N TRP A 27 -3.89 13.99 -32.18
CA TRP A 27 -5.35 14.16 -32.19
C TRP A 27 -5.96 13.89 -33.58
N LYS A 28 -5.30 14.35 -34.64
CA LYS A 28 -5.75 14.13 -36.03
C LYS A 28 -5.71 12.65 -36.44
N PRO A 29 -4.59 11.90 -36.29
CA PRO A 29 -4.56 10.45 -36.49
C PRO A 29 -5.58 9.69 -35.64
N LEU A 30 -5.75 10.06 -34.38
CA LEU A 30 -6.63 9.37 -33.45
C LEU A 30 -8.11 9.55 -33.85
N MET A 31 -8.49 10.79 -34.20
CA MET A 31 -9.81 11.06 -34.77
C MET A 31 -10.00 10.44 -36.17
N HIS A 32 -8.93 10.30 -36.97
CA HIS A 32 -9.01 9.61 -38.25
C HIS A 32 -9.34 8.12 -38.08
N HIS A 33 -8.68 7.43 -37.14
CA HIS A 33 -8.99 6.03 -36.79
C HIS A 33 -10.42 5.84 -36.27
N ILE A 34 -10.96 6.83 -35.54
CA ILE A 34 -12.31 6.76 -34.97
C ILE A 34 -13.38 7.15 -35.98
N PHE A 35 -13.16 8.21 -36.79
CA PHE A 35 -14.26 8.91 -37.48
C PHE A 35 -14.32 8.77 -39.00
N LEU A 36 -13.26 8.44 -39.78
CA LEU A 36 -13.43 8.33 -41.24
C LEU A 36 -12.54 7.32 -42.00
N ARG A 37 -13.26 6.34 -42.58
CA ARG A 37 -13.22 5.88 -43.99
C ARG A 37 -12.10 4.92 -44.41
N SER A 38 -12.22 3.67 -43.97
CA SER A 38 -12.01 2.55 -44.88
C SER A 38 -13.38 1.92 -45.17
N GLY A 39 -13.64 1.54 -46.42
CA GLY A 39 -14.88 0.87 -46.85
C GLY A 39 -14.98 -0.55 -46.30
N VAL A 40 -14.84 -0.72 -44.99
CA VAL A 40 -14.87 -2.00 -44.30
C VAL A 40 -16.24 -2.17 -43.65
N LYS A 41 -16.80 -3.34 -43.90
CA LYS A 41 -18.16 -3.79 -43.65
C LYS A 41 -18.60 -3.52 -42.20
N ARG A 42 -19.93 -3.51 -42.02
CA ARG A 42 -20.76 -3.34 -40.80
C ARG A 42 -20.25 -3.91 -39.46
N GLY A 43 -19.17 -4.69 -39.42
CA GLY A 43 -18.54 -5.33 -38.24
C GLY A 43 -17.67 -4.42 -37.36
N PHE A 44 -16.98 -3.41 -37.90
CA PHE A 44 -16.04 -2.58 -37.11
C PHE A 44 -16.72 -1.84 -35.93
N ARG A 45 -17.97 -1.40 -36.11
CA ARG A 45 -18.77 -0.74 -35.06
C ARG A 45 -19.23 -1.70 -33.94
N TYR A 46 -19.39 -3.00 -34.23
CA TYR A 46 -19.74 -4.00 -33.21
C TYR A 46 -18.50 -4.44 -32.44
N GLU A 47 -17.36 -4.55 -33.09
CA GLU A 47 -16.08 -4.83 -32.44
C GLU A 47 -15.69 -3.72 -31.46
N LEU A 48 -15.84 -2.45 -31.86
CA LEU A 48 -15.59 -1.30 -30.99
C LEU A 48 -16.56 -1.27 -29.80
N ALA A 49 -17.86 -1.50 -30.03
CA ALA A 49 -18.86 -1.56 -28.96
C ALA A 49 -18.62 -2.75 -28.02
N ALA A 50 -18.20 -3.91 -28.54
CA ALA A 50 -17.85 -5.08 -27.75
C ALA A 50 -16.59 -4.85 -26.91
N ALA A 51 -15.57 -4.22 -27.48
CA ALA A 51 -14.35 -3.84 -26.76
C ALA A 51 -14.66 -2.82 -25.65
N ALA A 52 -15.45 -1.79 -25.94
CA ALA A 52 -15.89 -0.82 -24.93
C ALA A 52 -16.71 -1.48 -23.82
N GLY A 53 -17.65 -2.37 -24.17
CA GLY A 53 -18.42 -3.16 -23.21
C GLY A 53 -17.52 -4.05 -22.34
N LEU A 54 -16.55 -4.73 -22.94
CA LEU A 54 -15.57 -5.56 -22.23
C LEU A 54 -14.75 -4.73 -21.23
N VAL A 55 -14.30 -3.53 -21.62
CA VAL A 55 -13.59 -2.61 -20.71
C VAL A 55 -14.47 -2.21 -19.53
N VAL A 56 -15.73 -1.85 -19.77
CA VAL A 56 -16.69 -1.50 -18.70
C VAL A 56 -16.95 -2.68 -17.76
N ILE A 57 -17.07 -3.90 -18.31
CA ILE A 57 -17.25 -5.13 -17.54
C ILE A 57 -16.02 -5.37 -16.65
N ILE A 58 -14.81 -5.34 -17.22
CA ILE A 58 -13.56 -5.53 -16.48
C ILE A 58 -13.42 -4.47 -15.38
N PHE A 59 -13.73 -3.22 -15.70
CA PHE A 59 -13.67 -2.12 -14.74
C PHE A 59 -14.66 -2.31 -13.59
N THR A 60 -15.88 -2.77 -13.88
CA THR A 60 -16.91 -3.02 -12.86
C THR A 60 -16.55 -4.23 -12.00
N VAL A 61 -16.00 -5.30 -12.58
CA VAL A 61 -15.45 -6.46 -11.85
C VAL A 61 -14.33 -6.04 -10.90
N ALA A 62 -13.46 -5.12 -11.35
CA ALA A 62 -12.40 -4.55 -10.51
C ALA A 62 -12.96 -3.67 -9.38
N LEU A 63 -13.95 -2.82 -9.65
CA LEU A 63 -14.58 -1.96 -8.63
C LEU A 63 -15.33 -2.77 -7.57
N LEU A 64 -16.07 -3.79 -7.99
CA LEU A 64 -16.88 -4.65 -7.10
C LEU A 64 -16.06 -5.79 -6.47
N GLN A 65 -14.76 -5.87 -6.73
CA GLN A 65 -13.88 -6.89 -6.14
C GLN A 65 -14.32 -8.33 -6.46
N ILE A 66 -14.91 -8.54 -7.63
CA ILE A 66 -15.39 -9.86 -8.06
C ILE A 66 -14.19 -10.68 -8.58
N PRO A 67 -14.11 -12.00 -8.32
CA PRO A 67 -13.05 -12.84 -8.89
C PRO A 67 -13.02 -12.73 -10.43
N PRO A 68 -11.84 -12.58 -11.08
CA PRO A 68 -10.48 -12.78 -10.56
C PRO A 68 -9.82 -11.53 -9.94
N ALA A 69 -10.44 -10.36 -9.97
CA ALA A 69 -9.81 -9.11 -9.51
C ALA A 69 -9.44 -9.18 -8.01
N SER A 70 -10.33 -9.72 -7.17
CA SER A 70 -10.06 -9.93 -5.75
C SER A 70 -8.88 -10.88 -5.49
N LYS A 71 -8.73 -11.95 -6.28
CA LYS A 71 -7.60 -12.89 -6.14
C LYS A 71 -6.26 -12.23 -6.45
N VAL A 72 -6.21 -11.35 -7.45
CA VAL A 72 -5.00 -10.58 -7.77
C VAL A 72 -4.66 -9.61 -6.64
N MET A 73 -5.67 -8.99 -6.03
CA MET A 73 -5.49 -8.10 -4.89
C MET A 73 -5.05 -8.84 -3.62
N GLU A 74 -5.61 -10.02 -3.35
CA GLU A 74 -5.20 -10.90 -2.24
C GLU A 74 -3.78 -11.47 -2.45
N TRP A 75 -3.40 -11.77 -3.69
CA TRP A 75 -2.02 -12.14 -4.01
C TRP A 75 -1.05 -10.97 -3.79
N ARG A 76 -1.43 -9.76 -4.22
CA ARG A 76 -0.66 -8.55 -3.93
C ARG A 76 -0.55 -8.29 -2.43
N SER A 77 -1.64 -8.47 -1.69
CA SER A 77 -1.66 -8.28 -0.24
C SER A 77 -0.78 -9.33 0.43
N SER A 78 -0.89 -10.62 0.09
CA SER A 78 -0.01 -11.66 0.67
C SER A 78 1.49 -11.44 0.40
N ILE A 79 1.88 -10.83 -0.73
CA ILE A 79 3.27 -10.38 -0.96
C ILE A 79 3.63 -9.19 -0.07
N LYS A 80 2.72 -8.23 0.11
CA LYS A 80 2.90 -7.05 0.96
C LYS A 80 2.87 -7.40 2.46
N ASP A 81 2.12 -8.44 2.80
CA ASP A 81 1.76 -8.90 4.15
C ASP A 81 2.60 -10.12 4.56
N GLY A 82 3.66 -10.46 3.80
CA GLY A 82 4.72 -11.37 4.24
C GLY A 82 5.40 -10.97 5.57
N SER A 83 5.02 -9.83 6.14
CA SER A 83 5.10 -9.54 7.58
C SER A 83 3.91 -10.20 8.32
N PHE A 84 3.98 -11.51 8.48
CA PHE A 84 2.97 -12.29 9.19
C PHE A 84 2.91 -11.90 10.68
N LEU A 85 1.69 -11.89 11.23
CA LEU A 85 1.25 -11.93 12.64
C LEU A 85 0.71 -10.61 13.26
N ILE A 86 -0.62 -10.64 13.44
CA ILE A 86 -1.51 -9.80 14.25
C ILE A 86 -1.71 -8.37 13.73
N GLU A 87 -2.88 -8.18 13.11
CA GLU A 87 -3.51 -6.89 12.79
C GLU A 87 -3.87 -6.15 14.08
N ILE A 88 -2.88 -5.54 14.73
CA ILE A 88 -3.16 -4.37 15.54
C ILE A 88 -2.82 -3.19 14.64
N PRO A 89 -3.82 -2.58 13.97
CA PRO A 89 -3.53 -1.46 13.09
C PRO A 89 -2.81 -0.39 13.92
N PRO A 90 -1.66 0.12 13.45
CA PRO A 90 -0.96 1.16 14.16
C PRO A 90 -1.92 2.35 14.36
N PRO A 91 -1.99 2.93 15.57
CA PRO A 91 -3.00 3.93 15.90
C PRO A 91 -2.89 5.20 15.06
N VAL A 92 -1.72 5.46 14.46
CA VAL A 92 -1.46 6.57 13.55
C VAL A 92 -0.56 6.15 12.37
N PRO A 93 -0.57 6.88 11.24
CA PRO A 93 0.43 6.69 10.18
C PRO A 93 1.86 6.89 10.70
N ASP A 94 2.83 6.15 10.15
CA ASP A 94 4.25 6.20 10.55
C ASP A 94 4.47 5.93 12.06
N PHE A 95 3.56 5.18 12.73
CA PHE A 95 3.66 4.86 14.17
C PHE A 95 4.99 4.20 14.55
N GLU A 96 5.58 3.43 13.63
CA GLU A 96 6.90 2.81 13.79
C GLU A 96 8.03 3.83 14.07
N LYS A 97 7.84 5.11 13.74
CA LYS A 97 8.84 6.16 13.94
C LYS A 97 8.73 6.85 15.30
N ARG A 98 7.67 6.58 16.05
CA ARG A 98 7.45 7.14 17.38
C ARG A 98 8.43 6.54 18.37
N SER A 99 8.84 7.34 19.35
CA SER A 99 9.69 6.87 20.43
C SER A 99 8.93 5.95 21.38
N LEU A 100 9.65 5.09 22.10
CA LEU A 100 9.06 4.29 23.17
C LEU A 100 8.32 5.15 24.21
N LYS A 101 8.81 6.37 24.46
CA LYS A 101 8.16 7.33 25.34
C LYS A 101 6.79 7.77 24.84
N GLU A 102 6.69 8.18 23.57
CA GLU A 102 5.42 8.54 22.95
C GLU A 102 4.42 7.37 22.93
N ILE A 103 4.92 6.15 22.72
CA ILE A 103 4.10 4.92 22.75
C ILE A 103 3.60 4.64 24.18
N SER A 104 4.43 4.86 25.18
CA SER A 104 4.06 4.69 26.59
C SER A 104 2.96 5.66 27.02
N ASP A 105 3.06 6.92 26.59
CA ASP A 105 2.08 7.97 26.86
C ASP A 105 0.74 7.62 26.19
N PHE A 106 0.80 7.08 24.97
CA PHE A 106 -0.39 6.62 24.24
C PHE A 106 -1.09 5.45 24.93
N LEU A 107 -0.32 4.48 25.45
CA LEU A 107 -0.84 3.30 26.13
C LEU A 107 -1.22 3.55 27.59
N GLY A 108 -0.90 4.72 28.15
CA GLY A 108 -1.16 5.06 29.55
C GLY A 108 -0.35 4.24 30.55
N ILE A 109 0.80 3.69 30.14
CA ILE A 109 1.70 2.87 30.97
C ILE A 109 3.08 3.52 31.03
N SER A 110 3.83 3.27 32.11
CA SER A 110 5.17 3.87 32.24
C SER A 110 6.16 3.27 31.24
N VAL A 111 7.06 4.10 30.72
CA VAL A 111 8.16 3.65 29.85
C VAL A 111 8.98 2.54 30.50
N ASP A 112 9.26 2.66 31.80
CA ASP A 112 10.00 1.64 32.56
C ASP A 112 9.28 0.29 32.56
N TYR A 113 7.95 0.27 32.59
CA TYR A 113 7.18 -0.96 32.50
C TYR A 113 7.30 -1.61 31.12
N ILE A 114 7.22 -0.81 30.06
CA ILE A 114 7.45 -1.30 28.68
C ILE A 114 8.87 -1.86 28.53
N LEU A 115 9.89 -1.16 29.04
CA LEU A 115 11.27 -1.63 29.00
C LEU A 115 11.45 -2.97 29.72
N ARG A 116 10.76 -3.18 30.84
CA ARG A 116 10.77 -4.46 31.56
C ARG A 116 10.13 -5.59 30.75
N ILE A 117 8.99 -5.33 30.09
CA ILE A 117 8.35 -6.31 29.19
C ILE A 117 9.30 -6.69 28.06
N LEU A 118 9.89 -5.69 27.41
CA LEU A 118 10.81 -5.88 26.28
C LEU A 118 12.06 -6.67 26.71
N ASN A 119 12.64 -6.33 27.87
CA ASN A 119 13.77 -7.05 28.43
C ASN A 119 13.42 -8.51 28.76
N ALA A 120 12.27 -8.74 29.40
CA ALA A 120 11.79 -10.10 29.72
C ALA A 120 11.58 -10.96 28.46
N LYS A 121 11.25 -10.33 27.33
CA LYS A 121 11.09 -11.00 26.03
C LYS A 121 12.38 -11.03 25.20
N GLY A 122 13.52 -10.65 25.77
CA GLY A 122 14.84 -10.79 25.14
C GLY A 122 15.23 -9.66 24.18
N VAL A 123 14.48 -8.55 24.15
CA VAL A 123 14.84 -7.36 23.37
C VAL A 123 15.98 -6.61 24.06
N LYS A 124 17.07 -6.40 23.34
CA LYS A 124 18.28 -5.72 23.82
C LYS A 124 18.29 -4.26 23.37
N SER A 125 18.96 -3.41 24.15
CA SER A 125 19.24 -2.01 23.78
C SER A 125 18.01 -1.12 23.51
N ALA A 126 16.86 -1.41 24.13
CA ALA A 126 15.69 -0.54 24.06
C ALA A 126 15.95 0.74 24.87
N VAL A 127 15.98 1.89 24.20
CA VAL A 127 16.15 3.21 24.82
C VAL A 127 14.83 3.98 24.71
N PRO A 128 14.36 4.68 25.76
CA PRO A 128 13.11 5.45 25.76
C PRO A 128 12.91 6.40 24.57
N ASP A 129 13.98 7.05 24.14
CA ASP A 129 13.96 8.06 23.07
C ASP A 129 14.15 7.45 21.67
N ASP A 130 14.54 6.17 21.59
CA ASP A 130 14.69 5.49 20.32
C ASP A 130 13.33 5.12 19.73
N SER A 131 13.24 5.23 18.40
CA SER A 131 12.04 4.84 17.68
C SER A 131 11.81 3.34 17.73
N LEU A 132 10.55 2.94 17.65
CA LEU A 132 10.16 1.53 17.55
C LEU A 132 10.86 0.84 16.36
N GLU A 133 11.00 1.53 15.23
CA GLU A 133 11.75 1.09 14.04
C GLU A 133 13.22 0.81 14.36
N LYS A 134 13.91 1.75 15.01
CA LYS A 134 15.33 1.61 15.34
C LYS A 134 15.58 0.42 16.27
N ILE A 135 14.71 0.23 17.26
CA ILE A 135 14.83 -0.87 18.23
C ILE A 135 14.51 -2.20 17.57
N ALA A 136 13.52 -2.23 16.68
CA ALA A 136 13.16 -3.42 15.92
C ALA A 136 14.32 -3.85 15.00
N ASP A 137 14.92 -2.91 14.27
CA ASP A 137 16.09 -3.16 13.41
C ASP A 137 17.28 -3.73 14.19
N GLN A 138 17.58 -3.17 15.37
CA GLN A 138 18.67 -3.66 16.23
C GLN A 138 18.44 -5.08 16.76
N ASN A 139 17.20 -5.54 16.80
CA ASN A 139 16.81 -6.83 17.35
C ASN A 139 16.36 -7.84 16.27
N ASN A 140 16.53 -7.52 14.98
CA ASN A 140 16.04 -8.33 13.86
C ASN A 140 14.53 -8.64 13.94
N LEU A 141 13.76 -7.68 14.47
CA LEU A 141 12.31 -7.75 14.57
C LEU A 141 11.67 -6.75 13.60
N SER A 142 10.41 -6.97 13.24
CA SER A 142 9.63 -5.91 12.61
C SER A 142 9.09 -4.96 13.68
N PRO A 143 8.85 -3.67 13.35
CA PRO A 143 8.24 -2.73 14.31
C PRO A 143 6.89 -3.23 14.84
N GLN A 144 6.12 -3.90 13.99
CA GLN A 144 4.84 -4.53 14.36
C GLN A 144 5.02 -5.67 15.36
N ASN A 145 6.00 -6.55 15.16
CA ASN A 145 6.30 -7.62 16.10
C ASN A 145 6.75 -7.05 17.44
N LEU A 146 7.60 -6.01 17.43
CA LEU A 146 8.03 -5.34 18.65
C LEU A 146 6.84 -4.73 19.40
N PHE A 147 5.90 -4.09 18.70
CA PHE A 147 4.67 -3.57 19.30
C PHE A 147 3.79 -4.67 19.90
N ASN A 148 3.62 -5.79 19.18
CA ASN A 148 2.86 -6.94 19.66
C ASN A 148 3.48 -7.55 20.92
N LEU A 149 4.81 -7.57 21.03
CA LEU A 149 5.50 -8.03 22.24
C LEU A 149 5.16 -7.15 23.44
N ILE A 150 5.07 -5.83 23.25
CA ILE A 150 4.65 -4.87 24.29
C ILE A 150 3.21 -5.17 24.71
N LEU A 151 2.28 -5.25 23.76
CA LEU A 151 0.85 -5.44 24.04
C LEU A 151 0.55 -6.75 24.77
N GLN A 152 1.18 -7.86 24.36
CA GLN A 152 1.06 -9.14 25.05
C GLN A 152 1.63 -9.13 26.49
N GLY A 153 2.45 -8.15 26.83
CA GLY A 153 3.01 -8.01 28.19
C GLY A 153 2.18 -7.11 29.10
N ILE A 154 1.16 -6.42 28.56
CA ILE A 154 0.23 -5.61 29.33
C ILE A 154 -0.86 -6.57 29.83
N PRO A 155 -1.06 -6.71 31.16
CA PRO A 155 -2.17 -7.49 31.69
C PRO A 155 -3.50 -6.84 31.29
N ASP A 156 -4.50 -7.65 30.95
CA ASP A 156 -5.86 -7.18 30.69
C ASP A 156 -6.38 -6.35 31.88
N PRO A 157 -7.13 -5.27 31.65
CA PRO A 157 -7.68 -4.41 32.70
C PRO A 157 -8.65 -5.14 33.65
#